data_AF-A0A395N7U8-F1
#
_entry.id   AF-A0A395N7U8-F1
#
_cell.length_a   1.000
_cell.length_b   1.000
_cell.length_c   1.000
_cell.angle_alpha   90.00
_cell.angle_beta   90.00
_cell.angle_gamma   90.00
#
_symmetry.space_group_name_H-M   'P 1'
#
loop_
_entity.id
_entity.type
_entity.pdbx_description
1 polymer ?
#
loop_
_entity_poly.entity_id
_entity_poly.type
_entity_poly.pdbx_seq_one_letter_code
_entity_poly.pdbx_strand_id
1 'polypeptide(L)'
;QRAFRERKEKHVKDLESKLASLEAAQKEAANENERLRRDLQRMSTENEILRATSAMNQNQHGSHSPEPLTTGPMTYTPTDFYTNVLQGHNNKHPSHRIVTSDDGHRLLAAGAAWDFILAHQLYKRGLVDVSKVAEHMKRMAKCDGQGPVFSEGDINYAIEQSVASGSDDLL
;
A
#
# COMPACT_ATOMS: atom_id res chain seq x y z
N GLN A 1 16.68 49.44 -21.69
CA GLN A 1 15.49 49.50 -20.80
C GLN A 1 14.24 48.83 -21.40
N ARG A 2 13.90 49.04 -22.69
CA ARG A 2 12.71 48.44 -23.34
C ARG A 2 12.66 46.90 -23.28
N ALA A 3 13.75 46.22 -23.65
CA ALA A 3 13.83 44.75 -23.62
C ALA A 3 13.73 44.13 -22.21
N PHE A 4 14.02 44.88 -21.15
CA PHE A 4 13.81 44.41 -19.77
C PHE A 4 12.35 44.52 -19.36
N ARG A 5 11.70 45.63 -19.71
CA ARG A 5 10.25 45.82 -19.50
C ARG A 5 9.44 44.75 -20.23
N GLU A 6 9.76 44.50 -21.50
CA GLU A 6 9.07 43.50 -22.33
C GLU A 6 9.19 42.08 -21.77
N ARG A 7 10.38 41.68 -21.29
CA ARG A 7 10.56 40.37 -20.64
C ARG A 7 9.79 40.26 -19.34
N LYS A 8 9.74 41.34 -18.54
CA LYS A 8 8.99 41.38 -17.29
C LYS A 8 7.48 41.29 -17.55
N GLU A 9 6.97 42.04 -18.52
CA GLU A 9 5.56 41.99 -18.93
C GLU A 9 5.18 40.60 -19.45
N LYS A 10 6.03 39.98 -20.27
CA LYS A 10 5.81 38.60 -20.73
C LYS A 10 5.74 37.61 -19.56
N HIS A 11 6.68 37.69 -18.62
CA HIS A 11 6.70 36.78 -17.47
C HIS A 11 5.49 36.99 -16.55
N VAL A 12 5.07 38.24 -16.31
CA VAL A 12 3.85 38.52 -15.55
C VAL A 12 2.64 37.91 -16.24
N LYS A 13 2.52 38.07 -17.56
CA LYS A 13 1.43 37.49 -18.35
C LYS A 13 1.43 35.95 -18.32
N ASP A 14 2.61 35.33 -18.40
CA ASP A 14 2.75 33.87 -18.30
C ASP A 14 2.33 33.37 -16.91
N LEU A 15 2.70 34.11 -15.84
CA LEU A 15 2.28 33.78 -14.48
C LEU A 15 0.78 33.93 -14.28
N GLU A 16 0.18 35.02 -14.77
CA GLU A 16 -1.26 35.24 -14.73
C GLU A 16 -2.01 34.13 -15.47
N SER A 17 -1.53 33.74 -16.66
CA SER A 17 -2.12 32.63 -17.42
C SER A 17 -2.00 31.30 -16.68
N LYS A 18 -0.85 31.03 -16.03
CA LYS A 18 -0.65 29.81 -15.26
C LYS A 18 -1.54 29.76 -14.03
N LEU A 19 -1.70 30.90 -13.34
CA LEU A 19 -2.58 31.03 -12.19
C LEU A 19 -4.04 30.77 -12.60
N ALA A 20 -4.51 31.41 -13.67
CA ALA A 20 -5.86 31.19 -14.21
C ALA A 20 -6.10 29.72 -14.60
N SER A 21 -5.10 29.06 -15.20
CA SER A 21 -5.18 27.63 -15.53
C SER A 21 -5.25 26.75 -14.29
N LEU A 22 -4.46 27.04 -13.26
CA LEU A 22 -4.46 26.28 -12.01
C LEU A 22 -5.78 26.46 -11.25
N GLU A 23 -6.32 27.69 -11.19
CA GLU A 23 -7.61 27.96 -10.57
C GLU A 23 -8.76 27.25 -11.29
N ALA A 24 -8.74 27.22 -12.63
CA ALA A 24 -9.74 26.50 -13.42
C ALA A 24 -9.69 24.99 -13.13
N ALA A 25 -8.48 24.40 -13.13
CA ALA A 25 -8.29 22.99 -12.82
C ALA A 25 -8.71 22.65 -11.37
N GLN A 26 -8.41 23.53 -10.41
CA GLN A 26 -8.84 23.37 -9.02
C GLN A 26 -10.37 23.39 -8.90
N LYS A 27 -11.05 24.31 -9.61
CA LYS A 27 -12.51 24.40 -9.61
C LYS A 27 -13.15 23.15 -10.23
N GLU A 28 -12.59 22.66 -11.33
CA GLU A 28 -13.06 21.42 -11.98
C GLU A 28 -12.89 20.22 -11.05
N ALA A 29 -11.72 20.07 -10.42
CA ALA A 29 -11.47 19.00 -9.46
C ALA A 29 -12.41 19.08 -8.24
N ALA A 30 -12.70 20.28 -7.74
CA ALA A 30 -13.64 20.47 -6.64
C ALA A 30 -15.06 20.03 -7.02
N ASN A 31 -15.54 20.43 -8.20
CA ASN A 31 -16.85 20.06 -8.71
C ASN A 31 -16.98 18.53 -8.89
N GLU A 32 -15.96 17.89 -9.47
CA GLU A 32 -15.96 16.44 -9.67
C GLU A 32 -15.92 15.70 -8.33
N ASN A 33 -15.17 16.20 -7.34
CA ASN A 33 -15.15 15.62 -6.00
C ASN A 33 -16.52 15.69 -5.32
N GLU A 34 -17.20 16.83 -5.40
CA GLU A 34 -18.58 16.94 -4.88
C GLU A 34 -19.54 15.99 -5.59
N ARG A 35 -19.43 15.86 -6.91
CA ARG A 35 -20.24 14.92 -7.69
C ARG A 35 -20.00 13.47 -7.24
N LEU A 36 -18.75 13.04 -7.15
CA LEU A 36 -18.39 11.69 -6.70
C LEU A 36 -18.90 11.40 -5.28
N ARG A 37 -18.83 12.38 -4.36
CA ARG A 37 -19.39 12.23 -3.02
C ARG A 37 -20.91 12.04 -3.04
N ARG A 38 -21.64 12.78 -3.87
CA ARG A 38 -23.10 12.60 -4.03
C ARG A 38 -23.45 11.24 -4.61
N ASP A 39 -22.70 10.78 -5.61
CA ASP A 39 -22.92 9.46 -6.23
C ASP A 39 -22.62 8.32 -5.25
N LEU A 40 -21.55 8.43 -4.45
CA LEU A 40 -21.25 7.48 -3.37
C LEU A 40 -22.37 7.43 -2.33
N GLN A 41 -22.89 8.58 -1.89
CA GLN A 41 -24.02 8.63 -0.97
C GLN A 41 -25.26 7.95 -1.56
N ARG A 42 -25.59 8.22 -2.83
CA ARG A 42 -26.71 7.57 -3.52
C ARG A 42 -26.57 6.05 -3.56
N MET A 43 -25.43 5.56 -4.03
CA MET A 43 -25.18 4.12 -4.10
C MET A 43 -25.20 3.45 -2.72
N SER A 44 -24.70 4.13 -1.68
CA SER A 44 -24.78 3.64 -0.31
C SER A 44 -26.23 3.47 0.15
N THR A 45 -27.07 4.48 -0.07
CA THR A 45 -28.49 4.42 0.31
C THR A 45 -29.27 3.35 -0.47
N GLU A 46 -28.99 3.19 -1.76
CA GLU A 46 -29.62 2.17 -2.59
C GLU A 46 -29.26 0.76 -2.10
N ASN A 47 -27.98 0.53 -1.80
CA ASN A 47 -27.52 -0.74 -1.22
C ASN A 47 -28.15 -1.02 0.13
N GLU A 48 -28.31 -0.02 0.99
CA GLU A 48 -28.97 -0.16 2.29
C GLU A 48 -30.44 -0.58 2.13
N ILE A 49 -31.18 0.08 1.23
CA ILE A 49 -32.58 -0.24 0.94
C ILE A 49 -32.73 -1.65 0.38
N LEU A 50 -31.88 -2.04 -0.59
CA LEU A 50 -31.92 -3.38 -1.18
C LEU A 50 -31.67 -4.46 -0.12
N ARG A 51 -30.74 -4.23 0.81
CA ARG A 51 -30.46 -5.15 1.92
C ARG A 51 -31.63 -5.24 2.89
N ALA A 52 -32.19 -4.09 3.30
CA ALA A 52 -33.35 -4.07 4.19
C ALA A 52 -34.54 -4.81 3.56
N THR A 53 -34.80 -4.58 2.28
CA THR A 53 -35.88 -5.24 1.54
C THR A 53 -35.62 -6.75 1.38
N SER A 54 -34.38 -7.15 1.09
CA SER A 54 -33.99 -8.56 0.98
C SER A 54 -34.12 -9.31 2.31
N ALA A 55 -33.71 -8.69 3.42
CA ALA A 55 -33.86 -9.25 4.76
C ALA A 55 -35.33 -9.40 5.17
N MET A 56 -36.19 -8.45 4.80
CA MET A 56 -37.63 -8.54 5.05
C MET A 56 -38.30 -9.68 4.26
N ASN A 57 -37.81 -10.00 3.06
CA ASN A 57 -38.29 -11.13 2.26
C ASN A 57 -37.86 -12.50 2.83
N GLN A 58 -36.77 -12.57 3.59
CA GLN A 58 -36.27 -13.81 4.20
C GLN A 58 -37.12 -14.28 5.40
N ASN A 59 -37.89 -13.36 6.02
CA ASN A 59 -38.77 -13.65 7.15
C ASN A 59 -40.09 -14.36 6.79
N GLN A 60 -40.37 -14.64 5.50
CA GLN A 60 -41.57 -15.38 5.07
C GLN A 60 -41.32 -16.88 4.79
N HIS A 61 -40.08 -17.37 4.84
CA HIS A 61 -39.77 -18.80 4.71
C HIS A 61 -38.93 -19.26 5.91
N GLY A 62 -39.60 -19.67 6.98
CA GLY A 62 -38.96 -20.39 8.07
C GLY A 62 -38.58 -21.80 7.61
N SER A 63 -37.30 -22.15 7.72
CA SER A 63 -36.80 -23.31 8.48
C SER A 63 -35.40 -23.76 8.01
N HIS A 64 -34.51 -24.00 8.96
CA HIS A 64 -33.22 -24.72 8.88
C HIS A 64 -32.00 -24.03 8.23
N SER A 65 -31.13 -23.45 9.06
CA SER A 65 -29.68 -23.79 9.19
C SER A 65 -28.90 -22.58 9.74
N PRO A 66 -28.15 -22.68 10.85
CA PRO A 66 -27.32 -21.59 11.34
C PRO A 66 -25.91 -21.73 10.74
N GLU A 67 -25.76 -21.43 9.45
CA GLU A 67 -24.47 -20.98 8.94
C GLU A 67 -24.68 -19.59 8.35
N PRO A 68 -24.19 -18.52 9.01
CA PRO A 68 -24.08 -17.25 8.33
C PRO A 68 -23.03 -17.46 7.24
N LEU A 69 -23.47 -17.50 5.97
CA LEU A 69 -22.59 -17.18 4.85
C LEU A 69 -22.00 -15.81 5.18
N THR A 70 -20.76 -15.85 5.66
CA THR A 70 -20.03 -14.75 6.24
C THR A 70 -19.74 -13.73 5.15
N THR A 71 -20.72 -12.89 4.85
CA THR A 71 -20.46 -11.62 4.20
C THR A 71 -19.68 -10.81 5.22
N GLY A 72 -18.38 -10.67 4.97
CA GLY A 72 -17.44 -9.96 5.84
C GLY A 72 -17.86 -8.52 6.16
N PRO A 73 -17.03 -7.78 6.92
CA PRO A 73 -17.37 -6.49 7.49
C PRO A 73 -18.01 -5.53 6.47
N MET A 74 -19.13 -4.94 6.88
CA MET A 74 -20.02 -4.12 6.06
C MET A 74 -19.54 -2.70 5.75
N THR A 75 -18.29 -2.43 6.05
CA THR A 75 -17.53 -1.28 5.58
C THR A 75 -16.42 -1.86 4.74
N TYR A 76 -16.41 -1.63 3.42
CA TYR A 76 -15.20 -1.85 2.65
C TYR A 76 -14.35 -0.59 2.80
N THR A 77 -13.53 -0.55 3.84
CA THR A 77 -12.35 0.31 3.78
C THR A 77 -11.32 -0.43 2.92
N PRO A 78 -10.60 0.25 2.01
CA PRO A 78 -9.55 -0.38 1.19
C PRO A 78 -8.46 -1.11 2.01
N THR A 79 -8.45 -0.92 3.33
CA THR A 79 -7.60 -1.57 4.32
C THR A 79 -8.17 -2.86 4.93
N ASP A 80 -9.44 -3.21 4.72
CA ASP A 80 -10.07 -4.38 5.36
C ASP A 80 -9.51 -5.73 4.89
N PHE A 81 -8.90 -5.79 3.70
CA PHE A 81 -8.15 -6.98 3.30
C PHE A 81 -6.93 -7.21 4.20
N TYR A 82 -6.27 -6.12 4.62
CA TYR A 82 -5.09 -6.16 5.46
C TYR A 82 -5.42 -6.39 6.93
N THR A 83 -6.63 -6.08 7.40
CA THR A 83 -6.98 -6.28 8.81
C THR A 83 -6.96 -7.76 9.21
N ASN A 84 -7.40 -8.66 8.33
CA ASN A 84 -7.38 -10.11 8.62
C ASN A 84 -5.97 -10.70 8.51
N VAL A 85 -5.20 -10.29 7.50
CA VAL A 85 -3.84 -10.80 7.28
C VAL A 85 -2.85 -10.23 8.31
N LEU A 86 -3.07 -9.01 8.80
CA LEU A 86 -2.19 -8.34 9.76
C LEU A 86 -2.61 -8.52 11.23
N GLN A 87 -3.69 -9.25 11.51
CA GLN A 87 -4.22 -9.45 12.87
C GLN A 87 -3.18 -10.03 13.85
N GLY A 88 -2.29 -10.90 13.37
CA GLY A 88 -1.22 -11.52 14.16
C GLY A 88 0.11 -10.76 14.18
N HIS A 89 0.20 -9.61 13.50
CA HIS A 89 1.43 -8.84 13.38
C HIS A 89 1.42 -7.62 14.32
N ASN A 90 2.55 -7.38 15.00
CA ASN A 90 2.74 -6.20 15.84
C ASN A 90 2.54 -4.89 15.07
N ASN A 91 2.88 -4.89 13.78
CA ASN A 91 2.69 -3.75 12.89
C ASN A 91 1.56 -4.03 11.89
N LYS A 92 0.54 -3.17 11.90
CA LYS A 92 -0.68 -3.29 11.08
C LYS A 92 -0.56 -2.58 9.74
N HIS A 93 0.65 -2.32 9.27
CA HIS A 93 0.88 -1.74 7.95
C HIS A 93 1.04 -2.83 6.87
N PRO A 94 0.48 -2.66 5.66
CA PRO A 94 0.61 -3.61 4.53
C PRO A 94 2.04 -4.07 4.24
N SER A 95 3.02 -3.21 4.48
CA SER A 95 4.44 -3.54 4.29
C SER A 95 4.97 -4.59 5.28
N HIS A 96 4.32 -4.81 6.43
CA HIS A 96 4.72 -5.81 7.44
C HIS A 96 3.97 -7.13 7.31
N ARG A 97 3.26 -7.32 6.19
CA ARG A 97 2.56 -8.56 5.88
C ARG A 97 3.52 -9.73 5.68
N ILE A 98 3.15 -10.88 6.22
CA ILE A 98 3.82 -12.16 5.95
C ILE A 98 2.78 -13.10 5.36
N VAL A 99 3.10 -13.66 4.19
CA VAL A 99 2.24 -14.59 3.45
C VAL A 99 2.93 -15.94 3.39
N THR A 100 2.17 -17.03 3.35
CA THR A 100 2.71 -18.36 3.09
C THR A 100 2.57 -18.66 1.61
N SER A 101 3.66 -18.99 0.94
CA SER A 101 3.66 -19.45 -0.46
C SER A 101 2.99 -20.82 -0.59
N ASP A 102 2.59 -21.19 -1.79
CA ASP A 102 2.05 -22.54 -2.10
C ASP A 102 2.99 -23.69 -1.67
N ASP A 103 4.30 -23.45 -1.68
CA ASP A 103 5.34 -24.39 -1.21
C ASP A 103 5.49 -24.43 0.33
N GLY A 104 4.69 -23.67 1.07
CA GLY A 104 4.75 -23.57 2.53
C GLY A 104 5.79 -22.59 3.09
N HIS A 105 6.56 -21.92 2.24
CA HIS A 105 7.58 -20.96 2.66
C HIS A 105 7.00 -19.60 3.06
N ARG A 106 7.59 -18.96 4.08
CA ARG A 106 7.21 -17.62 4.51
C ARG A 106 7.77 -16.57 3.55
N LEU A 107 6.88 -15.73 3.04
CA LEU A 107 7.15 -14.60 2.17
C LEU A 107 6.86 -13.30 2.92
N LEU A 108 7.88 -12.47 3.07
CA LEU A 108 7.85 -11.24 3.85
C LEU A 108 7.73 -10.05 2.90
N ALA A 109 6.75 -9.18 3.15
CA ALA A 109 6.69 -7.89 2.49
C ALA A 109 7.82 -6.96 2.99
N ALA A 110 8.05 -5.84 2.29
CA ALA A 110 9.23 -4.99 2.48
C ALA A 110 9.50 -4.55 3.93
N GLY A 111 8.46 -4.18 4.69
CA GLY A 111 8.57 -3.79 6.10
C GLY A 111 8.86 -4.97 7.02
N ALA A 112 8.23 -6.12 6.78
CA ALA A 112 8.53 -7.34 7.54
C ALA A 112 9.97 -7.83 7.28
N ALA A 113 10.43 -7.75 6.03
CA ALA A 113 11.80 -8.07 5.68
C ALA A 113 12.79 -7.11 6.35
N TRP A 114 12.46 -5.82 6.45
CA TRP A 114 13.27 -4.85 7.18
C TRP A 114 13.38 -5.18 8.68
N ASP A 115 12.26 -5.47 9.34
CA ASP A 115 12.27 -5.88 10.75
C ASP A 115 13.10 -7.15 10.97
N PHE A 116 13.02 -8.09 10.02
CA PHE A 116 13.81 -9.32 10.04
C PHE A 116 15.31 -9.04 9.96
N ILE A 117 15.72 -8.11 9.08
CA ILE A 117 17.13 -7.66 8.98
C ILE A 117 17.59 -7.01 10.29
N LEU A 118 16.78 -6.11 10.87
CA LEU A 118 17.11 -5.45 12.14
C LEU A 118 17.23 -6.43 13.32
N ALA A 119 16.42 -7.50 13.32
CA ALA A 119 16.46 -8.53 14.33
C ALA A 119 17.71 -9.42 14.24
N HIS A 120 18.32 -9.52 13.05
CA HIS A 120 19.44 -10.42 12.76
C HIS A 120 20.71 -10.08 13.56
N GLN A 121 21.41 -11.11 14.04
CA GLN A 121 22.59 -10.94 14.91
C GLN A 121 23.74 -10.21 14.21
N LEU A 122 23.95 -10.47 12.92
CA LEU A 122 25.00 -9.81 12.14
C LEU A 122 24.74 -8.30 12.01
N TYR A 123 23.47 -7.90 11.88
CA TYR A 123 23.10 -6.49 11.83
C TYR A 123 23.34 -5.80 13.18
N LYS A 124 22.94 -6.44 14.29
CA LYS A 124 23.19 -5.94 15.65
C LYS A 124 24.66 -5.79 16.00
N ARG A 125 25.53 -6.59 15.37
CA ARG A 125 27.00 -6.49 15.48
C ARG A 125 27.60 -5.41 14.58
N GLY A 126 26.79 -4.76 13.73
CA GLY A 126 27.24 -3.73 12.79
C GLY A 126 28.04 -4.26 11.60
N LEU A 127 27.94 -5.55 11.29
CA LEU A 127 28.73 -6.20 10.24
C LEU A 127 28.04 -6.23 8.87
N VAL A 128 26.79 -5.75 8.80
CA VAL A 128 25.93 -5.86 7.62
C VAL A 128 25.95 -4.56 6.84
N ASP A 129 26.34 -4.64 5.57
CA ASP A 129 26.21 -3.54 4.62
C ASP A 129 24.78 -3.51 4.06
N VAL A 130 23.98 -2.58 4.57
CA VAL A 130 22.56 -2.41 4.19
C VAL A 130 22.40 -2.11 2.69
N SER A 131 23.35 -1.39 2.08
CA SER A 131 23.29 -1.06 0.66
C SER A 131 23.46 -2.31 -0.21
N LYS A 132 24.39 -3.20 0.17
CA LYS A 132 24.57 -4.49 -0.52
C LYS A 132 23.38 -5.42 -0.33
N VAL A 133 22.82 -5.49 0.88
CA VAL A 133 21.59 -6.25 1.16
C VAL A 133 20.44 -5.75 0.29
N ALA A 134 20.24 -4.43 0.21
CA ALA A 134 19.18 -3.83 -0.60
C ALA A 134 19.33 -4.15 -2.10
N GLU A 135 20.56 -4.14 -2.64
CA GLU A 135 20.81 -4.51 -4.04
C GLU A 135 20.50 -5.99 -4.30
N HIS A 136 20.93 -6.89 -3.42
CA HIS A 136 20.63 -8.32 -3.53
C HIS A 136 19.12 -8.58 -3.46
N MET A 137 18.45 -8.01 -2.46
CA MET A 137 17.01 -8.17 -2.29
C MET A 137 16.25 -7.67 -3.51
N LYS A 138 16.64 -6.55 -4.11
CA LYS A 138 15.97 -6.00 -5.31
C LYS A 138 15.93 -7.00 -6.48
N ARG A 139 16.96 -7.86 -6.62
CA ARG A 139 17.02 -8.88 -7.68
C ARG A 139 16.19 -10.12 -7.36
N MET A 140 15.93 -10.37 -6.08
CA MET A 140 15.23 -11.56 -5.58
C MET A 140 13.75 -11.30 -5.26
N ALA A 141 13.27 -10.08 -5.47
CA ALA A 141 11.89 -9.69 -5.22
C ALA A 141 10.91 -10.50 -6.07
N LYS A 142 9.90 -11.09 -5.43
CA LYS A 142 8.76 -11.74 -6.08
C LYS A 142 7.51 -10.86 -5.93
N CYS A 143 6.58 -10.93 -6.87
CA CYS A 143 5.32 -10.18 -6.79
C CYS A 143 4.18 -11.13 -6.41
N ASP A 144 3.43 -10.80 -5.37
CA ASP A 144 2.27 -11.57 -4.90
C ASP A 144 0.92 -10.89 -5.22
N GLY A 145 0.93 -9.90 -6.12
CA GLY A 145 -0.25 -9.10 -6.48
C GLY A 145 -0.57 -7.96 -5.52
N GLN A 146 0.10 -7.86 -4.37
CA GLN A 146 -0.06 -6.78 -3.39
C GLN A 146 1.25 -6.03 -3.11
N GLY A 147 2.37 -6.50 -3.69
CA GLY A 147 3.65 -5.81 -3.66
C GLY A 147 4.84 -6.77 -3.79
N PRO A 148 6.07 -6.27 -3.59
CA PRO A 148 7.25 -7.11 -3.52
C PRO A 148 7.28 -7.90 -2.21
N VAL A 149 7.54 -9.19 -2.33
CA VAL A 149 7.74 -10.12 -1.22
C VAL A 149 9.05 -10.89 -1.39
N PHE A 150 9.64 -11.28 -0.27
CA PHE A 150 10.96 -11.92 -0.20
C PHE A 150 10.87 -13.17 0.67
N SER A 151 11.52 -14.26 0.28
CA SER A 151 11.57 -15.44 1.16
C SER A 151 12.57 -15.23 2.30
N GLU A 152 12.35 -15.89 3.44
CA GLU A 152 13.30 -15.83 4.57
C GLU A 152 14.71 -16.31 4.18
N GLY A 153 14.79 -17.33 3.32
CA GLY A 153 16.06 -17.85 2.81
C GLY A 153 16.82 -16.79 2.00
N ASP A 154 16.11 -16.08 1.13
CA ASP A 154 16.71 -15.03 0.29
C ASP A 154 17.22 -13.85 1.14
N ILE A 155 16.48 -13.47 2.19
CA ILE A 155 16.89 -12.38 3.09
C ILE A 155 18.15 -12.79 3.88
N ASN A 156 18.17 -13.99 4.46
CA ASN A 156 19.35 -14.48 5.17
C ASN A 156 20.58 -14.57 4.26
N TYR A 157 20.42 -15.11 3.06
CA TYR A 157 21.48 -15.18 2.07
C TYR A 157 22.03 -13.78 1.74
N ALA A 158 21.16 -12.81 1.50
CA ALA A 158 21.57 -11.43 1.23
C ALA A 158 22.36 -10.80 2.40
N ILE A 159 21.93 -11.07 3.65
CA ILE A 159 22.64 -10.60 4.85
C ILE A 159 24.04 -11.23 4.92
N GLU A 160 24.15 -12.56 4.75
CA GLU A 160 25.43 -13.27 4.85
C GLU A 160 26.43 -12.83 3.76
N GLN A 161 25.96 -12.66 2.53
CA GLN A 161 26.80 -12.17 1.42
C GLN A 161 27.31 -10.74 1.66
N SER A 162 26.51 -9.90 2.32
CA SER A 162 26.92 -8.53 2.66
C SER A 162 28.08 -8.49 3.67
N VAL A 163 28.16 -9.47 4.58
CA VAL A 163 29.24 -9.57 5.58
C VAL A 163 30.54 -10.06 4.95
N ALA A 164 30.48 -11.07 4.08
CA ALA A 164 31.68 -11.63 3.44
C ALA A 164 32.46 -10.57 2.65
N SER A 165 31.75 -9.65 2.00
CA SER A 165 32.34 -8.56 1.21
C SER A 165 32.85 -7.38 2.04
N GLY A 166 32.62 -7.35 3.36
CA GLY A 166 33.16 -6.32 4.26
C GLY A 166 34.50 -6.69 4.92
N SER A 167 35.01 -7.90 4.66
CA SER A 167 36.27 -8.39 5.24
C SER A 167 37.51 -8.20 4.37
N ASP A 168 37.37 -7.62 3.17
CA ASP A 168 38.42 -7.61 2.13
C ASP A 168 38.96 -6.20 1.76
N ASP A 169 38.77 -5.19 2.63
CA ASP A 169 39.28 -3.82 2.42
C ASP A 169 40.38 -3.42 3.43
N LEU A 170 41.21 -4.40 3.83
CA LEU A 170 42.45 -4.16 4.56
C LEU A 170 43.63 -4.85 3.85
N LEU A 171 44.09 -4.23 2.77
CA LEU A 171 45.47 -4.34 2.27
C LEU A 171 46.05 -2.94 2.07
#